data_AF-A0A124SAP2-F1
#
_entry.id   AF-A0A124SAP2-F1
#
_cell.length_a   1.000
_cell.length_b   1.000
_cell.length_c   1.000
_cell.angle_alpha   90.00
_cell.angle_beta   90.00
_cell.angle_gamma   90.00
#
_symmetry.space_group_name_H-M   'P 1'
#
loop_
_entity.id
_entity.type
_entity.pdbx_description
1 polymer ?
#
loop_
_entity_poly.entity_id
_entity_poly.type
_entity_poly.pdbx_seq_one_letter_code
_entity_poly.pdbx_strand_id
1 'polypeptide(L)'
;MSQSNPSNGNVPVSEVYWSLVAKADKKFSKIRDLPYYERNRYDTYFYKVFKVYTQLWKFQQENRHKLVEAGLKRWEIGDIASRIGQLYFGQYMRTSEASYLSESYIFYEAVLTREYFKDGLLQDLNLANKQLRFFARFLTVCLVLNRREMVYQLVNQLKLLVADCKRTFQDTDFKEWKLVIQEITKFLKADTAFMNIRPLRYSLTLDLHPDSLPPVANVKRKLKLGDAILCSYHPNEVKFSELTLDNFRMLQCLEWEPSGSFYKSSAIAPTVTGTSGQNGGLSGSSRINYSQEISDPTLPPNPRKAVLYRPFITHFLAVLATVCEELPPDGVLLLYISAPEYVGNSVQPNTMHSNAASTSPSSSACDDITTSSEENIPNCPGYHSGGVNLGVKGNGGLNLIYPCDFLPFTRKPLFLVIDSGNSHTFEALNREVKGEPVAMLLSPSSSNGAVDPRQPSGSLFTNFLTTPLQAFLALLGFSGSDIQMDKLNEAEKNICLSLNLWGETLASSDKLHPVWAQVLGDPFIFCRAVLALYAPTFNKKEYLPKCSPALPDCVLPMTPSSYAAVGQIANLFGAATMFNLSEGLMSPDE
;
A
#
# COMPACT_ATOMS: atom_id res chain seq x y z
N MET A 1 22.92 -2.29 -71.45
CA MET A 1 23.26 -1.33 -70.38
C MET A 1 22.47 -1.70 -69.14
N SER A 2 23.11 -2.46 -68.26
CA SER A 2 22.61 -2.88 -66.95
C SER A 2 22.78 -1.74 -65.95
N GLN A 3 21.70 -1.12 -65.51
CA GLN A 3 21.72 -0.29 -64.32
C GLN A 3 21.58 -1.19 -63.09
N SER A 4 22.73 -1.47 -62.48
CA SER A 4 22.85 -2.00 -61.14
C SER A 4 22.39 -0.95 -60.13
N ASN A 5 21.28 -1.20 -59.43
CA ASN A 5 20.95 -0.52 -58.18
C ASN A 5 22.01 -0.89 -57.13
N PRO A 6 22.75 0.07 -56.55
CA PRO A 6 23.68 -0.24 -55.47
C PRO A 6 22.94 -0.23 -54.11
N SER A 7 23.38 -1.11 -53.22
CA SER A 7 23.21 -1.08 -51.76
C SER A 7 21.80 -1.22 -51.17
N ASN A 8 21.32 -2.47 -51.05
CA ASN A 8 20.59 -2.91 -49.85
C ASN A 8 21.51 -3.88 -49.10
N GLY A 9 22.45 -3.33 -48.32
CA GLY A 9 23.31 -4.13 -47.45
C GLY A 9 22.44 -4.90 -46.47
N ASN A 10 22.54 -6.23 -46.50
CA ASN A 10 21.76 -7.11 -45.63
C ASN A 10 22.27 -6.94 -44.19
N VAL A 11 21.71 -6.00 -43.43
CA VAL A 11 22.16 -5.67 -42.07
C VAL A 11 22.16 -6.96 -41.22
N PRO A 12 23.28 -7.32 -40.58
CA PRO A 12 23.37 -8.53 -39.75
C PRO A 12 22.27 -8.57 -38.69
N VAL A 13 21.69 -9.76 -38.49
CA VAL A 13 20.62 -10.00 -37.48
C VAL A 13 21.07 -9.54 -36.08
N SER A 14 22.35 -9.70 -35.75
CA SER A 14 22.95 -9.23 -34.51
C SER A 14 22.96 -7.70 -34.39
N GLU A 15 23.29 -6.97 -35.45
CA GLU A 15 23.31 -5.51 -35.45
C GLU A 15 21.90 -4.92 -35.28
N VAL A 16 20.91 -5.51 -35.97
CA VAL A 16 19.49 -5.16 -35.79
C VAL A 16 19.05 -5.39 -34.34
N TYR A 17 19.43 -6.52 -33.74
CA TYR A 17 19.10 -6.84 -32.36
C TYR A 17 19.71 -5.85 -31.37
N TRP A 18 21.02 -5.58 -31.44
CA TRP A 18 21.69 -4.68 -30.50
C TRP A 18 21.22 -3.22 -30.64
N SER A 19 20.92 -2.78 -31.85
CA SER A 19 20.26 -1.48 -32.10
C SER A 19 18.88 -1.41 -31.45
N LEU A 20 18.11 -2.50 -31.51
CA LEU A 20 16.79 -2.59 -30.89
C LEU A 20 16.87 -2.61 -29.35
N VAL A 21 17.86 -3.30 -28.77
CA VAL A 21 18.17 -3.26 -27.33
C VAL A 21 18.49 -1.83 -26.89
N ALA A 22 19.44 -1.16 -27.55
CA ALA A 22 19.83 0.21 -27.21
C ALA A 22 18.64 1.20 -27.31
N LYS A 23 17.78 1.02 -28.32
CA LYS A 23 16.53 1.79 -28.48
C LYS A 23 15.54 1.52 -27.35
N ALA A 24 15.38 0.26 -26.94
CA ALA A 24 14.52 -0.14 -25.83
C ALA A 24 15.00 0.48 -24.51
N ASP A 25 16.29 0.37 -24.20
CA ASP A 25 16.89 0.89 -22.97
C ASP A 25 16.81 2.42 -22.89
N LYS A 26 17.11 3.12 -23.99
CA LYS A 26 16.96 4.59 -24.07
C LYS A 26 15.52 5.03 -23.79
N LYS A 27 14.55 4.25 -24.26
CA LYS A 27 13.13 4.53 -24.01
C LYS A 27 12.74 4.21 -22.57
N PHE A 28 13.24 3.09 -22.05
CA PHE A 28 13.01 2.61 -20.69
C PHE A 28 13.46 3.62 -19.62
N SER A 29 14.66 4.19 -19.76
CA SER A 29 15.18 5.16 -18.79
C SER A 29 14.26 6.37 -18.64
N LYS A 30 13.67 6.85 -19.74
CA LYS A 30 12.77 8.01 -19.72
C LYS A 30 11.42 7.74 -19.06
N ILE A 31 10.86 6.54 -19.17
CA ILE A 31 9.54 6.24 -18.58
C ILE A 31 9.62 6.10 -17.07
N ARG A 32 10.75 5.61 -16.56
CA ARG A 32 11.01 5.46 -15.13
C ARG A 32 10.99 6.80 -14.40
N ASP A 33 11.48 7.86 -15.04
CA ASP A 33 11.69 9.17 -14.40
C ASP A 33 10.45 10.08 -14.50
N LEU A 34 9.35 9.61 -15.11
CA LEU A 34 8.12 10.40 -15.24
C LEU A 34 7.34 10.45 -13.91
N PRO A 35 6.94 11.64 -13.43
CA PRO A 35 6.23 11.78 -12.16
C PRO A 35 4.76 11.31 -12.25
N TYR A 36 4.11 11.16 -11.10
CA TYR A 36 2.69 10.78 -11.01
C TYR A 36 1.72 11.82 -11.59
N TYR A 37 2.06 13.11 -11.55
CA TYR A 37 1.23 14.20 -12.09
C TYR A 37 1.32 14.35 -13.62
N GLU A 38 2.19 13.59 -14.30
CA GLU A 38 2.30 13.57 -15.78
C GLU A 38 1.61 12.34 -16.41
N ARG A 39 0.39 12.01 -15.97
CA ARG A 39 -0.33 10.76 -16.36
C ARG A 39 -0.51 10.61 -17.88
N ASN A 40 -1.13 11.58 -18.54
CA ASN A 40 -1.37 11.54 -20.00
C ASN A 40 -0.08 11.33 -20.81
N ARG A 41 1.02 11.93 -20.36
CA ARG A 41 2.34 11.77 -20.98
C ARG A 41 2.88 10.37 -20.74
N TYR A 42 2.72 9.84 -19.53
CA TYR A 42 3.12 8.48 -19.17
C TYR A 42 2.41 7.44 -20.03
N ASP A 43 1.08 7.46 -20.13
CA ASP A 43 0.32 6.43 -20.88
C ASP A 43 0.72 6.40 -22.36
N THR A 44 0.77 7.58 -22.98
CA THR A 44 1.23 7.72 -24.37
C THR A 44 2.66 7.20 -24.56
N TYR A 45 3.51 7.40 -23.57
CA TYR A 45 4.91 6.98 -23.63
C TYR A 45 5.07 5.48 -23.31
N PHE A 46 4.26 4.93 -22.39
CA PHE A 46 4.18 3.52 -22.04
C PHE A 46 3.96 2.66 -23.27
N TYR A 47 2.92 2.94 -24.07
CA TYR A 47 2.66 2.19 -25.31
C TYR A 47 3.85 2.23 -26.28
N LYS A 48 4.57 3.36 -26.36
CA LYS A 48 5.77 3.50 -27.20
C LYS A 48 6.95 2.69 -26.69
N VAL A 49 7.11 2.55 -25.36
CA VAL A 49 8.18 1.73 -24.77
C VAL A 49 7.82 0.26 -24.87
N PHE A 50 6.60 -0.10 -24.47
CA PHE A 50 6.09 -1.46 -24.50
C PHE A 50 6.16 -2.06 -25.91
N LYS A 51 5.71 -1.32 -26.95
CA LYS A 51 5.82 -1.75 -28.36
C LYS A 51 7.24 -2.13 -28.77
N VAL A 52 8.25 -1.37 -28.34
CA VAL A 52 9.65 -1.66 -28.67
C VAL A 52 10.14 -2.90 -27.94
N TYR A 53 9.76 -3.10 -26.67
CA TYR A 53 10.09 -4.32 -25.93
C TYR A 53 9.35 -5.55 -26.48
N THR A 54 8.09 -5.44 -26.92
CA THR A 54 7.38 -6.54 -27.59
C THR A 54 8.07 -6.93 -28.90
N GLN A 55 8.49 -5.94 -29.69
CA GLN A 55 9.28 -6.18 -30.91
C GLN A 55 10.61 -6.87 -30.59
N LEU A 56 11.33 -6.39 -29.58
CA LEU A 56 12.60 -6.98 -29.13
C LEU A 56 12.42 -8.42 -28.65
N TRP A 57 11.39 -8.66 -27.83
CA TRP A 57 11.07 -9.98 -27.30
C TRP A 57 10.71 -10.97 -28.40
N LYS A 58 9.93 -10.55 -29.40
CA LYS A 58 9.60 -11.37 -30.56
C LYS A 58 10.83 -11.63 -31.43
N PHE A 59 11.63 -10.60 -31.71
CA PHE A 59 12.82 -10.71 -32.55
C PHE A 59 13.83 -11.72 -31.98
N GLN A 60 14.07 -11.70 -30.66
CA GLN A 60 14.98 -12.67 -30.03
C GLN A 60 14.45 -14.10 -30.04
N GLN A 61 13.13 -14.32 -29.99
CA GLN A 61 12.56 -15.66 -30.08
C GLN A 61 12.74 -16.24 -31.48
N GLU A 62 12.44 -15.45 -32.51
CA GLU A 62 12.51 -15.88 -33.91
C GLU A 62 13.95 -16.10 -34.40
N ASN A 63 14.91 -15.35 -33.85
CA ASN A 63 16.31 -15.37 -34.29
C ASN A 63 17.29 -15.97 -33.27
N ARG A 64 16.78 -16.69 -32.25
CA ARG A 64 17.57 -17.12 -31.09
C ARG A 64 18.87 -17.82 -31.44
N HIS A 65 18.82 -18.79 -32.38
CA HIS A 65 20.00 -19.57 -32.77
C HIS A 65 21.14 -18.67 -33.25
N LYS A 66 20.83 -17.79 -34.22
CA LYS A 66 21.79 -16.85 -34.82
C LYS A 66 22.33 -15.85 -33.79
N LEU A 67 21.49 -15.41 -32.85
CA LEU A 67 21.92 -14.47 -31.82
C LEU A 67 22.86 -15.12 -30.81
N VAL A 68 22.61 -16.38 -30.43
CA VAL A 68 23.50 -17.15 -29.55
C VAL A 68 24.85 -17.40 -30.22
N GLU A 69 24.87 -17.73 -31.52
CA GLU A 69 26.10 -17.82 -32.31
C GLU A 69 26.84 -16.48 -32.36
N ALA A 70 26.11 -15.36 -32.41
CA ALA A 70 26.66 -14.01 -32.35
C ALA A 70 27.05 -13.54 -30.93
N GLY A 71 26.96 -14.41 -29.92
CA GLY A 71 27.43 -14.15 -28.56
C GLY A 71 26.38 -13.76 -27.53
N LEU A 72 25.08 -13.75 -27.88
CA LEU A 72 23.98 -13.48 -26.94
C LEU A 72 24.04 -14.44 -25.75
N LYS A 73 24.10 -13.87 -24.54
CA LYS A 73 24.13 -14.61 -23.29
C LYS A 73 22.73 -14.84 -22.73
N ARG A 74 22.60 -15.91 -21.95
CA ARG A 74 21.34 -16.27 -21.28
C ARG A 74 20.83 -15.14 -20.38
N TRP A 75 21.71 -14.52 -19.59
CA TRP A 75 21.31 -13.44 -18.68
C TRP A 75 20.78 -12.20 -19.40
N GLU A 76 21.17 -11.94 -20.65
CA GLU A 76 20.67 -10.81 -21.44
C GLU A 76 19.20 -10.99 -21.80
N ILE A 77 18.78 -12.23 -22.08
CA ILE A 77 17.36 -12.58 -22.27
C ILE A 77 16.60 -12.40 -20.95
N GLY A 78 17.22 -12.78 -19.83
CA GLY A 78 16.66 -12.57 -18.49
C GLY A 78 16.48 -11.08 -18.15
N ASP A 79 17.43 -10.22 -18.54
CA ASP A 79 17.36 -8.77 -18.35
C ASP A 79 16.18 -8.19 -19.13
N ILE A 80 15.98 -8.58 -20.39
CA ILE A 80 14.82 -8.16 -21.20
C ILE A 80 13.50 -8.59 -20.54
N ALA A 81 13.40 -9.84 -20.11
CA ALA A 81 12.19 -10.34 -19.43
C ALA A 81 11.91 -9.59 -18.12
N SER A 82 12.96 -9.33 -17.32
CA SER A 82 12.89 -8.54 -16.09
C SER A 82 12.42 -7.10 -16.35
N ARG A 83 12.85 -6.47 -17.46
CA ARG A 83 12.39 -5.13 -17.87
C ARG A 83 10.93 -5.13 -18.31
N ILE A 84 10.47 -6.15 -19.02
CA ILE A 84 9.05 -6.28 -19.40
C ILE A 84 8.19 -6.43 -18.14
N GLY A 85 8.59 -7.28 -17.20
CA GLY A 85 7.94 -7.38 -15.88
C GLY A 85 7.90 -6.02 -15.18
N GLN A 86 9.01 -5.27 -15.20
CA GLN A 86 9.06 -3.92 -14.62
C GLN A 86 8.10 -2.93 -15.29
N LEU A 87 7.89 -3.00 -16.62
CA LEU A 87 6.91 -2.16 -17.32
C LEU A 87 5.49 -2.49 -16.88
N TYR A 88 5.15 -3.77 -16.78
CA TYR A 88 3.85 -4.21 -16.32
C TYR A 88 3.57 -3.76 -14.87
N PHE A 89 4.51 -3.97 -13.96
CA PHE A 89 4.36 -3.49 -12.59
C PHE A 89 4.23 -1.96 -12.52
N GLY A 90 5.01 -1.23 -13.32
CA GLY A 90 4.90 0.23 -13.41
C GLY A 90 3.53 0.71 -13.88
N GLN A 91 2.92 0.01 -14.84
CA GLN A 91 1.56 0.30 -15.30
C GLN A 91 0.52 -0.02 -14.22
N TYR A 92 0.66 -1.15 -13.51
CA TYR A 92 -0.18 -1.49 -12.38
C TYR A 92 -0.13 -0.40 -11.28
N MET A 93 1.06 0.10 -10.94
CA MET A 93 1.20 1.16 -9.91
C MET A 93 0.48 2.48 -10.27
N ARG A 94 0.08 2.67 -11.54
CA ARG A 94 -0.69 3.85 -11.98
C ARG A 94 -2.16 3.58 -12.24
N THR A 95 -2.49 2.38 -12.71
CA THR A 95 -3.85 2.00 -13.13
C THR A 95 -4.59 1.18 -12.07
N SER A 96 -3.84 0.49 -11.20
CA SER A 96 -4.35 -0.49 -10.24
C SER A 96 -5.10 -1.67 -10.87
N GLU A 97 -4.88 -1.92 -12.16
CA GLU A 97 -5.42 -3.09 -12.87
C GLU A 97 -4.62 -4.35 -12.51
N ALA A 98 -5.30 -5.32 -11.90
CA ALA A 98 -4.68 -6.56 -11.42
C ALA A 98 -4.04 -7.40 -12.55
N SER A 99 -4.56 -7.31 -13.77
CA SER A 99 -4.02 -8.00 -14.95
C SER A 99 -2.54 -7.67 -15.19
N TYR A 100 -2.17 -6.39 -15.11
CA TYR A 100 -0.77 -5.97 -15.25
C TYR A 100 0.11 -6.49 -14.11
N LEU A 101 -0.42 -6.57 -12.89
CA LEU A 101 0.32 -7.11 -11.76
C LEU A 101 0.60 -8.62 -11.95
N SER A 102 -0.41 -9.38 -12.37
CA SER A 102 -0.27 -10.80 -12.69
C SER A 102 0.71 -11.05 -13.84
N GLU A 103 0.66 -10.26 -14.92
CA GLU A 103 1.63 -10.33 -16.01
C GLU A 103 3.06 -10.04 -15.54
N SER A 104 3.24 -9.05 -14.65
CA SER A 104 4.55 -8.78 -14.06
C SER A 104 5.08 -9.98 -13.28
N TYR A 105 4.22 -10.68 -12.53
CA TYR A 105 4.61 -11.89 -11.80
C TYR A 105 5.05 -13.00 -12.75
N ILE A 106 4.29 -13.27 -13.81
CA ILE A 106 4.61 -14.31 -14.80
C ILE A 106 6.01 -14.09 -15.40
N PHE A 107 6.34 -12.84 -15.75
CA PHE A 107 7.67 -12.53 -16.28
C PHE A 107 8.77 -12.76 -15.25
N TYR A 108 8.60 -12.32 -13.99
CA TYR A 108 9.61 -12.50 -12.97
C TYR A 108 9.78 -13.95 -12.52
N GLU A 109 8.67 -14.70 -12.41
CA GLU A 109 8.70 -16.13 -12.12
C GLU A 109 9.41 -16.89 -13.25
N ALA A 110 9.11 -16.58 -14.52
CA ALA A 110 9.81 -17.16 -15.65
C ALA A 110 11.31 -16.84 -15.63
N VAL A 111 11.70 -15.65 -15.16
CA VAL A 111 13.11 -15.29 -14.99
C VAL A 111 13.79 -16.17 -13.94
N LEU A 112 13.10 -16.42 -12.81
CA LEU A 112 13.60 -17.25 -11.72
C LEU A 112 13.69 -18.73 -12.12
N THR A 113 12.58 -19.32 -12.60
CA THR A 113 12.47 -20.77 -12.90
C THR A 113 13.42 -21.20 -14.02
N ARG A 114 13.70 -20.30 -14.97
CA ARG A 114 14.65 -20.57 -16.07
C ARG A 114 16.09 -20.24 -15.69
N GLU A 115 16.35 -19.80 -14.47
CA GLU A 115 17.70 -19.54 -13.94
C GLU A 115 18.55 -18.66 -14.87
N TYR A 116 17.98 -17.59 -15.47
CA TYR A 116 18.69 -16.83 -16.51
C TYR A 116 20.02 -16.21 -16.05
N PHE A 117 20.19 -15.99 -14.75
CA PHE A 117 21.39 -15.37 -14.17
C PHE A 117 22.43 -16.36 -13.63
N LYS A 118 22.21 -17.68 -13.74
CA LYS A 118 23.08 -18.71 -13.14
C LYS A 118 24.53 -18.67 -13.64
N ASP A 119 24.72 -18.49 -14.94
CA ASP A 119 26.00 -18.72 -15.61
C ASP A 119 27.02 -17.57 -15.48
N GLY A 120 26.69 -16.46 -14.79
CA GLY A 120 27.55 -15.28 -14.72
C GLY A 120 27.75 -14.66 -13.33
N LEU A 121 27.20 -15.28 -12.29
CA LEU A 121 27.16 -14.75 -10.91
C LEU A 121 28.53 -14.39 -10.32
N LEU A 122 29.54 -15.16 -10.68
CA LEU A 122 30.87 -15.12 -10.07
C LEU A 122 31.89 -14.34 -10.89
N GLN A 123 31.50 -13.82 -12.07
CA GLN A 123 32.43 -13.22 -13.03
C GLN A 123 32.33 -11.69 -13.08
N ASP A 124 31.15 -11.12 -12.86
CA ASP A 124 30.91 -9.68 -13.02
C ASP A 124 30.02 -9.12 -11.89
N LEU A 125 30.54 -8.10 -11.19
CA LEU A 125 29.84 -7.39 -10.13
C LEU A 125 28.57 -6.68 -10.66
N ASN A 126 28.59 -6.18 -11.90
CA ASN A 126 27.42 -5.54 -12.49
C ASN A 126 26.28 -6.53 -12.70
N LEU A 127 26.60 -7.74 -13.14
CA LEU A 127 25.63 -8.81 -13.32
C LEU A 127 25.04 -9.28 -11.99
N ALA A 128 25.87 -9.45 -10.95
CA ALA A 128 25.39 -9.73 -9.60
C ALA A 128 24.41 -8.64 -9.12
N ASN A 129 24.74 -7.36 -9.32
CA ASN A 129 23.86 -6.25 -9.00
C ASN A 129 22.56 -6.22 -9.83
N LYS A 130 22.58 -6.69 -11.09
CA LYS A 130 21.35 -6.85 -11.89
C LYS A 130 20.44 -7.91 -11.27
N GLN A 131 20.99 -9.05 -10.85
CA GLN A 131 20.20 -10.11 -10.23
C GLN A 131 19.66 -9.72 -8.86
N LEU A 132 20.45 -9.05 -8.01
CA LEU A 132 19.98 -8.53 -6.73
C LEU A 132 18.80 -7.57 -6.92
N ARG A 133 18.88 -6.67 -7.92
CA ARG A 133 17.77 -5.77 -8.28
C ARG A 133 16.56 -6.50 -8.84
N PHE A 134 16.75 -7.58 -9.58
CA PHE A 134 15.66 -8.46 -10.01
C PHE A 134 14.94 -9.06 -8.79
N PHE A 135 15.66 -9.63 -7.83
CA PHE A 135 15.06 -10.20 -6.61
C PHE A 135 14.27 -9.16 -5.81
N ALA A 136 14.82 -7.96 -5.61
CA ALA A 136 14.10 -6.89 -4.90
C ALA A 136 12.80 -6.49 -5.59
N ARG A 137 12.79 -6.40 -6.93
CA ARG A 137 11.57 -6.11 -7.70
C ARG A 137 10.57 -7.24 -7.62
N PHE A 138 11.03 -8.49 -7.76
CA PHE A 138 10.14 -9.65 -7.68
C PHE A 138 9.52 -9.79 -6.30
N LEU A 139 10.30 -9.55 -5.23
CA LEU A 139 9.79 -9.47 -3.85
C LEU A 139 8.66 -8.45 -3.73
N THR A 140 8.83 -7.26 -4.32
CA THR A 140 7.79 -6.22 -4.29
C THR A 140 6.51 -6.69 -4.99
N VAL A 141 6.62 -7.30 -6.17
CA VAL A 141 5.47 -7.84 -6.90
C VAL A 141 4.76 -8.93 -6.11
N CYS A 142 5.50 -9.89 -5.57
CA CYS A 142 4.93 -10.98 -4.77
C CYS A 142 4.28 -10.46 -3.48
N LEU A 143 4.87 -9.44 -2.85
CA LEU A 143 4.30 -8.81 -1.66
C LEU A 143 2.95 -8.15 -1.99
N VAL A 144 2.90 -7.36 -3.05
CA VAL A 144 1.67 -6.67 -3.47
C VAL A 144 0.59 -7.67 -3.94
N LEU A 145 0.97 -8.73 -4.65
CA LEU A 145 0.06 -9.85 -5.01
C LEU A 145 -0.36 -10.72 -3.82
N ASN A 146 0.15 -10.45 -2.62
CA ASN A 146 -0.09 -11.27 -1.42
C ASN A 146 0.35 -12.75 -1.60
N ARG A 147 1.38 -13.01 -2.42
CA ARG A 147 1.99 -14.35 -2.65
C ARG A 147 3.06 -14.67 -1.61
N ARG A 148 2.64 -14.84 -0.36
CA ARG A 148 3.56 -14.90 0.80
C ARG A 148 4.56 -16.04 0.77
N GLU A 149 4.14 -17.24 0.37
CA GLU A 149 5.05 -18.40 0.26
C GLU A 149 6.23 -18.07 -0.66
N MET A 150 5.93 -17.48 -1.82
CA MET A 150 6.91 -17.02 -2.78
C MET A 150 7.79 -15.91 -2.19
N VAL A 151 7.22 -14.97 -1.43
CA VAL A 151 8.00 -13.94 -0.72
C VAL A 151 9.02 -14.59 0.23
N TYR A 152 8.64 -15.55 1.06
CA TYR A 152 9.58 -16.23 1.97
C TYR A 152 10.69 -16.97 1.22
N GLN A 153 10.34 -17.66 0.12
CA GLN A 153 11.32 -18.33 -0.73
C GLN A 153 12.33 -17.32 -1.32
N LEU A 154 11.83 -16.21 -1.88
CA LEU A 154 12.66 -15.15 -2.46
C LEU A 154 13.55 -14.45 -1.42
N VAL A 155 13.05 -14.21 -0.20
CA VAL A 155 13.86 -13.63 0.89
C VAL A 155 15.02 -14.55 1.25
N ASN A 156 14.79 -15.86 1.33
CA ASN A 156 15.84 -16.83 1.63
C ASN A 156 16.87 -16.91 0.49
N GLN A 157 16.42 -16.91 -0.77
CA GLN A 157 17.32 -16.89 -1.91
C GLN A 157 18.13 -15.59 -1.98
N LEU A 158 17.53 -14.43 -1.68
CA LEU A 158 18.23 -13.15 -1.62
C LEU A 158 19.31 -13.14 -0.53
N LYS A 159 19.03 -13.71 0.66
CA LYS A 159 20.01 -13.86 1.74
C LYS A 159 21.24 -14.67 1.30
N LEU A 160 21.00 -15.82 0.66
CA LEU A 160 22.07 -16.66 0.13
C LEU A 160 22.88 -15.92 -0.94
N LEU A 161 22.19 -15.26 -1.88
CA LEU A 161 22.82 -14.52 -2.96
C LEU A 161 23.71 -13.39 -2.44
N VAL A 162 23.24 -12.59 -1.47
CA VAL A 162 24.06 -11.51 -0.87
C VAL A 162 25.28 -12.09 -0.12
N ALA A 163 25.14 -13.23 0.54
CA ALA A 163 26.26 -13.90 1.21
C ALA A 163 27.31 -14.38 0.20
N ASP A 164 26.88 -14.97 -0.92
CA ASP A 164 27.77 -15.39 -2.00
C ASP A 164 28.47 -14.20 -2.67
N CYS A 165 27.73 -13.12 -2.99
CA CYS A 165 28.32 -11.91 -3.55
C CYS A 165 29.40 -11.33 -2.62
N LYS A 166 29.16 -11.29 -1.31
CA LYS A 166 30.15 -10.83 -0.32
C LYS A 166 31.40 -11.71 -0.29
N ARG A 167 31.24 -13.03 -0.46
CA ARG A 167 32.36 -13.98 -0.50
C ARG A 167 33.21 -13.81 -1.75
N THR A 168 32.56 -13.55 -2.89
CA THR A 168 33.23 -13.40 -4.20
C THR A 168 33.85 -12.02 -4.38
N PHE A 169 33.16 -10.95 -3.97
CA PHE A 169 33.58 -9.56 -4.16
C PHE A 169 33.94 -8.93 -2.80
N GLN A 170 35.09 -9.31 -2.25
CA GLN A 170 35.51 -8.91 -0.90
C GLN A 170 35.72 -7.39 -0.75
N ASP A 171 36.08 -6.71 -1.83
CA ASP A 171 36.35 -5.26 -1.86
C ASP A 171 35.07 -4.41 -1.97
N THR A 172 33.89 -5.03 -2.19
CA THR A 172 32.62 -4.31 -2.35
C THR A 172 31.79 -4.35 -1.07
N ASP A 173 31.26 -3.19 -0.67
CA ASP A 173 30.34 -3.11 0.47
C ASP A 173 28.90 -3.42 0.07
N PHE A 174 28.34 -4.49 0.63
CA PHE A 174 26.94 -4.90 0.44
C PHE A 174 26.00 -4.38 1.55
N LYS A 175 26.37 -3.33 2.29
CA LYS A 175 25.53 -2.72 3.35
C LYS A 175 24.11 -2.41 2.90
N GLU A 176 23.92 -1.81 1.72
CA GLU A 176 22.58 -1.49 1.20
C GLU A 176 21.71 -2.75 1.05
N TRP A 177 22.28 -3.83 0.51
CA TRP A 177 21.56 -5.09 0.34
C TRP A 177 21.25 -5.78 1.67
N LYS A 178 22.13 -5.65 2.66
CA LYS A 178 21.82 -6.08 4.03
C LYS A 178 20.66 -5.29 4.62
N LEU A 179 20.61 -3.98 4.39
CA LEU A 179 19.47 -3.15 4.80
C LEU A 179 18.18 -3.61 4.12
N VAL A 180 18.19 -3.90 2.82
CA VAL A 180 17.02 -4.45 2.09
C VAL A 180 16.53 -5.75 2.73
N ILE A 181 17.43 -6.68 3.07
CA ILE A 181 17.09 -7.94 3.76
C ILE A 181 16.51 -7.69 5.15
N GLN A 182 17.08 -6.72 5.90
CA GLN A 182 16.61 -6.35 7.22
C GLN A 182 15.22 -5.72 7.16
N GLU A 183 14.99 -4.80 6.20
CA GLU A 183 13.69 -4.16 5.96
C GLU A 183 12.61 -5.20 5.67
N ILE A 184 12.79 -6.09 4.67
CA ILE A 184 11.77 -7.12 4.36
C ILE A 184 11.55 -8.08 5.52
N THR A 185 12.60 -8.44 6.26
CA THR A 185 12.45 -9.35 7.42
C THR A 185 11.67 -8.67 8.54
N LYS A 186 11.90 -7.38 8.80
CA LYS A 186 11.12 -6.60 9.78
C LYS A 186 9.67 -6.42 9.30
N PHE A 187 9.48 -6.13 8.02
CA PHE A 187 8.17 -6.01 7.39
C PHE A 187 7.33 -7.27 7.58
N LEU A 188 7.87 -8.42 7.18
CA LEU A 188 7.17 -9.69 7.31
C LEU A 188 6.86 -10.05 8.76
N LYS A 189 7.76 -9.74 9.70
CA LYS A 189 7.53 -9.95 11.14
C LYS A 189 6.36 -9.11 11.67
N ALA A 190 6.30 -7.84 11.28
CA ALA A 190 5.24 -6.93 11.69
C ALA A 190 3.89 -7.32 11.06
N ASP A 191 3.91 -7.84 9.83
CA ASP A 191 2.72 -8.31 9.12
C ASP A 191 2.23 -9.68 9.63
N THR A 192 3.13 -10.57 10.10
CA THR A 192 2.81 -11.96 10.50
C THR A 192 1.84 -12.16 11.66
N ALA A 193 1.59 -11.14 12.47
CA ALA A 193 0.98 -11.33 13.79
C ALA A 193 -0.39 -12.04 13.77
N PHE A 194 -1.16 -12.00 12.67
CA PHE A 194 -2.51 -12.61 12.58
C PHE A 194 -2.85 -13.14 11.17
N MET A 195 -1.83 -13.58 10.44
CA MET A 195 -1.84 -13.72 8.98
C MET A 195 -2.84 -14.71 8.35
N ASN A 196 -3.49 -15.58 9.11
CA ASN A 196 -4.29 -16.67 8.56
C ASN A 196 -5.80 -16.50 8.73
N ILE A 197 -6.28 -15.37 9.26
CA ILE A 197 -7.71 -15.22 9.64
C ILE A 197 -8.57 -14.74 8.48
N ARG A 198 -8.23 -13.58 7.90
CA ARG A 198 -9.00 -12.92 6.84
C ARG A 198 -8.05 -12.22 5.86
N PRO A 199 -8.27 -12.35 4.53
CA PRO A 199 -7.56 -11.53 3.55
C PRO A 199 -7.79 -10.04 3.81
N LEU A 200 -6.74 -9.23 3.64
CA LEU A 200 -6.87 -7.76 3.69
C LEU A 200 -7.76 -7.23 2.57
N ARG A 201 -7.72 -7.91 1.41
CA ARG A 201 -8.47 -7.54 0.22
C ARG A 201 -9.94 -7.88 0.38
N TYR A 202 -10.76 -7.11 -0.30
CA TYR A 202 -12.20 -7.29 -0.27
C TYR A 202 -12.61 -8.58 -0.97
N SER A 203 -13.29 -9.48 -0.28
CA SER A 203 -13.73 -10.77 -0.81
C SER A 203 -15.24 -10.90 -0.74
N LEU A 204 -15.90 -11.19 -1.87
CA LEU A 204 -17.35 -11.43 -1.90
C LEU A 204 -17.83 -12.60 -1.05
N THR A 205 -16.92 -13.46 -0.59
CA THR A 205 -17.25 -14.55 0.34
C THR A 205 -17.37 -14.10 1.78
N LEU A 206 -16.68 -13.02 2.15
CA LEU A 206 -16.60 -12.50 3.53
C LEU A 206 -17.26 -11.13 3.67
N ASP A 207 -17.38 -10.38 2.57
CA ASP A 207 -17.78 -8.98 2.51
C ASP A 207 -19.11 -8.77 1.78
N LEU A 208 -19.88 -7.77 2.24
CA LEU A 208 -21.16 -7.36 1.66
C LEU A 208 -20.98 -6.65 0.33
N HIS A 209 -21.33 -7.30 -0.79
CA HIS A 209 -21.25 -6.73 -2.14
C HIS A 209 -21.67 -5.24 -2.19
N PRO A 210 -20.92 -4.34 -2.87
CA PRO A 210 -21.18 -2.90 -2.80
C PRO A 210 -22.59 -2.48 -3.24
N ASP A 211 -23.19 -3.21 -4.19
CA ASP A 211 -24.57 -2.97 -4.63
C ASP A 211 -25.64 -3.48 -3.66
N SER A 212 -25.26 -4.25 -2.64
CA SER A 212 -26.16 -4.77 -1.61
C SER A 212 -26.26 -3.85 -0.38
N LEU A 213 -25.61 -2.67 -0.42
CA LEU A 213 -25.73 -1.70 0.65
C LEU A 213 -27.19 -1.24 0.81
N PRO A 214 -27.68 -1.12 2.06
CA PRO A 214 -29.04 -0.68 2.31
C PRO A 214 -29.25 0.76 1.77
N PRO A 215 -30.42 1.05 1.19
CA PRO A 215 -30.70 2.37 0.62
C PRO A 215 -30.77 3.42 1.73
N VAL A 216 -30.10 4.55 1.52
CA VAL A 216 -30.14 5.69 2.45
C VAL A 216 -31.02 6.79 1.87
N ALA A 217 -31.90 7.35 2.69
CA ALA A 217 -32.72 8.48 2.31
C ALA A 217 -31.86 9.71 1.94
N ASN A 218 -32.35 10.58 1.05
CA ASN A 218 -31.71 11.86 0.69
C ASN A 218 -30.36 11.76 -0.04
N VAL A 219 -29.99 10.59 -0.59
CA VAL A 219 -28.79 10.45 -1.44
C VAL A 219 -29.10 10.92 -2.86
N LYS A 220 -28.44 12.00 -3.30
CA LYS A 220 -28.64 12.60 -4.63
C LYS A 220 -27.92 11.87 -5.77
N ARG A 221 -26.82 11.18 -5.47
CA ARG A 221 -25.97 10.50 -6.44
C ARG A 221 -25.38 9.23 -5.85
N LYS A 222 -25.34 8.16 -6.65
CA LYS A 222 -24.62 6.92 -6.31
C LYS A 222 -23.14 7.15 -6.63
N LEU A 223 -22.36 7.38 -5.60
CA LEU A 223 -20.93 7.62 -5.70
C LEU A 223 -20.15 6.31 -5.68
N LYS A 224 -19.01 6.26 -6.37
CA LYS A 224 -18.10 5.11 -6.39
C LYS A 224 -16.70 5.56 -6.04
N LEU A 225 -15.96 4.74 -5.30
CA LEU A 225 -14.55 5.02 -5.04
C LEU A 225 -13.75 4.88 -6.35
N GLY A 226 -13.24 6.00 -6.87
CA GLY A 226 -12.55 6.04 -8.16
C GLY A 226 -11.03 6.07 -8.03
N ASP A 227 -10.54 6.95 -7.16
CA ASP A 227 -9.11 7.16 -6.94
C ASP A 227 -8.80 7.19 -5.43
N ALA A 228 -7.58 6.81 -5.08
CA ALA A 228 -7.04 6.87 -3.73
C ALA A 228 -5.60 7.39 -3.72
N ILE A 229 -5.28 8.27 -2.79
CA ILE A 229 -3.91 8.73 -2.51
C ILE A 229 -3.52 8.23 -1.13
N LEU A 230 -2.48 7.41 -1.06
CA LEU A 230 -1.97 6.81 0.18
C LEU A 230 -0.62 7.44 0.51
N CYS A 231 -0.61 8.29 1.54
CA CYS A 231 0.54 9.11 1.88
C CYS A 231 1.05 8.75 3.28
N SER A 232 2.34 8.38 3.40
CA SER A 232 2.97 8.12 4.70
C SER A 232 4.24 8.97 4.92
N TYR A 233 4.36 9.49 6.14
CA TYR A 233 5.50 10.26 6.64
C TYR A 233 6.03 9.83 8.00
N HIS A 234 5.47 8.80 8.64
CA HIS A 234 5.94 8.39 9.96
C HIS A 234 7.45 8.06 9.97
N PRO A 235 8.25 8.74 10.82
CA PRO A 235 9.63 8.35 11.06
C PRO A 235 9.66 6.96 11.68
N ASN A 236 10.54 6.09 11.20
CA ASN A 236 10.75 4.74 11.72
C ASN A 236 9.58 3.74 11.56
N GLU A 237 8.54 4.07 10.79
CA GLU A 237 7.52 3.09 10.39
C GLU A 237 8.19 1.92 9.64
N VAL A 238 7.73 0.70 9.89
CA VAL A 238 8.21 -0.48 9.16
C VAL A 238 7.83 -0.33 7.70
N LYS A 239 8.82 -0.56 6.82
CA LYS A 239 8.63 -0.48 5.39
C LYS A 239 9.49 -1.51 4.67
N PHE A 240 9.11 -1.77 3.43
CA PHE A 240 9.97 -2.40 2.46
C PHE A 240 9.94 -1.57 1.18
N SER A 241 11.11 -1.12 0.71
CA SER A 241 11.20 -0.14 -0.38
C SER A 241 10.46 1.16 0.00
N GLU A 242 9.50 1.60 -0.81
CA GLU A 242 8.65 2.79 -0.60
C GLU A 242 7.29 2.44 0.04
N LEU A 243 7.04 1.17 0.33
CA LEU A 243 5.76 0.73 0.88
C LEU A 243 5.88 0.53 2.39
N THR A 244 5.26 1.43 3.15
CA THR A 244 5.13 1.29 4.60
C THR A 244 4.07 0.25 4.96
N LEU A 245 4.08 -0.28 6.18
CA LEU A 245 3.13 -1.29 6.61
C LEU A 245 1.68 -0.78 6.53
N ASP A 246 1.44 0.46 6.91
CA ASP A 246 0.09 1.04 6.88
C ASP A 246 -0.36 1.34 5.46
N ASN A 247 0.52 1.87 4.60
CA ASN A 247 0.22 2.03 3.18
C ASN A 247 -0.02 0.69 2.49
N PHE A 248 0.71 -0.38 2.86
CA PHE A 248 0.47 -1.73 2.36
C PHE A 248 -0.93 -2.22 2.74
N ARG A 249 -1.32 -2.10 4.01
CA ARG A 249 -2.66 -2.52 4.48
C ARG A 249 -3.77 -1.76 3.77
N MET A 250 -3.67 -0.43 3.73
CA MET A 250 -4.63 0.41 2.99
C MET A 250 -4.67 0.06 1.50
N LEU A 251 -3.52 -0.19 0.88
CA LEU A 251 -3.46 -0.63 -0.52
C LEU A 251 -4.19 -1.95 -0.74
N GLN A 252 -3.98 -2.94 0.14
CA GLN A 252 -4.63 -4.26 0.03
C GLN A 252 -6.15 -4.16 0.24
N CYS A 253 -6.64 -3.38 1.21
CA CYS A 253 -8.09 -3.20 1.44
C CYS A 253 -8.82 -2.49 0.29
N LEU A 254 -8.08 -1.86 -0.61
CA LEU A 254 -8.59 -1.20 -1.81
C LEU A 254 -8.47 -2.08 -3.06
N GLU A 255 -8.29 -3.38 -2.90
CA GLU A 255 -8.27 -4.35 -3.99
C GLU A 255 -9.30 -5.46 -3.77
N TRP A 256 -9.81 -5.97 -4.88
CA TRP A 256 -10.56 -7.22 -4.89
C TRP A 256 -9.62 -8.40 -4.62
N GLU A 257 -10.02 -9.25 -3.69
CA GLU A 257 -9.43 -10.58 -3.57
C GLU A 257 -9.76 -11.33 -4.87
N PRO A 258 -8.75 -11.92 -5.55
CA PRO A 258 -8.98 -12.72 -6.75
C PRO A 258 -9.70 -14.03 -6.37
N SER A 259 -11.00 -13.95 -6.10
CA SER A 259 -11.82 -15.07 -5.67
C SER A 259 -13.29 -14.89 -6.07
N GLY A 260 -13.72 -15.75 -6.99
CA GLY A 260 -15.11 -16.02 -7.36
C GLY A 260 -15.39 -17.52 -7.23
N SER A 261 -16.27 -18.10 -8.07
CA SER A 261 -16.66 -19.53 -8.05
C SER A 261 -15.51 -20.56 -8.13
N PHE A 262 -14.26 -20.11 -8.31
CA PHE A 262 -13.03 -20.91 -8.33
C PHE A 262 -12.41 -21.16 -6.94
N TYR A 263 -12.93 -20.56 -5.86
CA TYR A 263 -12.42 -20.79 -4.50
C TYR A 263 -12.79 -22.19 -3.91
N LYS A 264 -13.36 -23.10 -4.71
CA LYS A 264 -13.54 -24.51 -4.28
C LYS A 264 -12.21 -25.26 -4.34
N SER A 265 -11.34 -25.04 -3.34
CA SER A 265 -10.38 -26.03 -2.83
C SER A 265 -9.72 -25.55 -1.55
N SER A 266 -10.46 -25.58 -0.44
CA SER A 266 -9.85 -25.82 0.89
C SER A 266 -10.79 -26.51 1.88
N ALA A 267 -11.96 -26.98 1.45
CA ALA A 267 -12.96 -27.62 2.29
C ALA A 267 -13.32 -29.03 1.80
N ILE A 268 -12.32 -29.90 1.58
CA ILE A 268 -12.52 -31.35 1.63
C ILE A 268 -11.30 -31.95 2.32
N ALA A 269 -11.52 -32.42 3.55
CA ALA A 269 -10.55 -33.17 4.34
C ALA A 269 -10.07 -34.44 3.60
N PRO A 270 -8.85 -34.94 3.85
CA PRO A 270 -8.37 -36.16 3.24
C PRO A 270 -9.04 -37.36 3.91
N THR A 271 -10.10 -37.89 3.31
CA THR A 271 -10.58 -39.23 3.63
C THR A 271 -9.59 -40.25 3.05
N VAL A 272 -8.84 -40.85 3.96
CA VAL A 272 -8.06 -42.07 3.73
C VAL A 272 -9.02 -43.16 3.25
N THR A 273 -8.81 -43.67 2.05
CA THR A 273 -9.11 -45.08 1.69
C THR A 273 -8.37 -45.41 0.39
N GLY A 274 -7.51 -46.43 0.47
CA GLY A 274 -6.67 -46.84 -0.64
C GLY A 274 -7.43 -47.61 -1.73
N THR A 275 -6.86 -47.61 -2.93
CA THR A 275 -6.67 -48.82 -3.73
C THR A 275 -5.66 -48.52 -4.85
N SER A 276 -4.81 -49.50 -5.09
CA SER A 276 -3.66 -49.55 -5.98
C SER A 276 -4.00 -49.53 -7.47
N GLY A 277 -3.14 -48.90 -8.28
CA GLY A 277 -3.04 -49.12 -9.73
C GLY A 277 -1.84 -48.39 -10.35
N GLN A 278 -0.81 -49.12 -10.76
CA GLN A 278 0.40 -48.65 -11.43
C GLN A 278 0.12 -48.17 -12.86
N ASN A 279 0.74 -47.06 -13.30
CA ASN A 279 1.56 -47.01 -14.52
C ASN A 279 2.24 -45.64 -14.70
N GLY A 280 3.50 -45.69 -15.12
CA GLY A 280 4.46 -44.58 -15.07
C GLY A 280 4.30 -43.48 -16.11
N GLY A 281 4.85 -42.32 -15.76
CA GLY A 281 5.01 -41.15 -16.62
C GLY A 281 5.46 -39.95 -15.78
N LEU A 282 6.78 -39.79 -15.62
CA LEU A 282 7.39 -38.58 -15.05
C LEU A 282 7.11 -37.40 -15.99
N SER A 283 6.09 -36.60 -15.70
CA SER A 283 5.86 -35.29 -16.32
C SER A 283 4.89 -34.43 -15.51
N GLY A 284 5.24 -33.15 -15.38
CA GLY A 284 4.26 -32.08 -15.17
C GLY A 284 4.36 -31.35 -13.85
N SER A 285 5.32 -30.42 -13.75
CA SER A 285 5.21 -29.22 -12.90
C SER A 285 3.76 -28.71 -12.88
N SER A 286 3.20 -28.50 -11.69
CA SER A 286 1.93 -27.81 -11.48
C SER A 286 1.93 -26.50 -12.26
N ARG A 287 1.35 -26.51 -13.46
CA ARG A 287 0.93 -25.29 -14.13
C ARG A 287 -0.29 -24.80 -13.36
N ILE A 288 -0.04 -23.97 -12.35
CA ILE A 288 -1.09 -23.13 -11.78
C ILE A 288 -1.61 -22.30 -12.96
N ASN A 289 -2.90 -22.41 -13.27
CA ASN A 289 -3.51 -21.61 -14.35
C ASN A 289 -3.62 -20.16 -13.85
N TYR A 290 -2.59 -19.35 -14.09
CA TYR A 290 -2.55 -17.93 -13.75
C TYR A 290 -3.69 -17.12 -14.40
N SER A 291 -4.35 -17.66 -15.44
CA SER A 291 -5.55 -17.10 -16.06
C SER A 291 -6.81 -17.20 -15.21
N GLN A 292 -6.81 -17.94 -14.08
CA GLN A 292 -7.94 -18.02 -13.16
C GLN A 292 -7.91 -16.92 -12.07
N GLU A 293 -6.84 -16.11 -12.00
CA GLU A 293 -6.77 -14.90 -11.16
C GLU A 293 -7.27 -13.65 -11.87
N ILE A 294 -7.93 -13.80 -13.01
CA ILE A 294 -8.64 -12.70 -13.67
C ILE A 294 -9.81 -12.33 -12.77
N SER A 295 -9.82 -11.08 -12.30
CA SER A 295 -10.90 -10.49 -11.53
C SER A 295 -12.24 -10.80 -12.19
N ASP A 296 -13.24 -11.17 -11.38
CA ASP A 296 -14.59 -11.40 -11.86
C ASP A 296 -15.05 -10.19 -12.70
N PRO A 297 -15.39 -10.35 -13.99
CA PRO A 297 -15.76 -9.24 -14.86
C PRO A 297 -17.06 -8.55 -14.41
N THR A 298 -17.81 -9.16 -13.48
CA THR A 298 -18.99 -8.54 -12.87
C THR A 298 -18.66 -7.56 -11.77
N LEU A 299 -17.43 -7.61 -11.22
CA LEU A 299 -16.96 -6.67 -10.20
C LEU A 299 -16.60 -5.32 -10.83
N PRO A 300 -16.83 -4.21 -10.11
CA PRO A 300 -16.35 -2.91 -10.55
C PRO A 300 -14.81 -2.89 -10.54
N PRO A 301 -14.19 -2.03 -11.37
CA PRO A 301 -12.73 -1.91 -11.39
C PRO A 301 -12.19 -1.49 -10.02
N ASN A 302 -10.97 -1.92 -9.71
CA ASN A 302 -10.24 -1.41 -8.54
C ASN A 302 -10.10 0.12 -8.62
N PRO A 303 -10.17 0.84 -7.50
CA PRO A 303 -9.81 2.25 -7.49
C PRO A 303 -8.34 2.44 -7.84
N ARG A 304 -8.04 3.49 -8.60
CA ARG A 304 -6.67 3.88 -8.97
C ARG A 304 -5.94 4.39 -7.74
N LYS A 305 -4.75 3.89 -7.46
CA LYS A 305 -3.97 4.21 -6.24
C LYS A 305 -2.70 4.96 -6.58
N ALA A 306 -2.44 6.06 -5.87
CA ALA A 306 -1.15 6.75 -5.85
C ALA A 306 -0.51 6.59 -4.47
N VAL A 307 0.56 5.81 -4.37
CA VAL A 307 1.30 5.62 -3.11
C VAL A 307 2.45 6.62 -3.08
N LEU A 308 2.44 7.48 -2.07
CA LEU A 308 3.45 8.51 -1.87
C LEU A 308 4.16 8.28 -0.53
N TYR A 309 5.44 7.93 -0.61
CA TYR A 309 6.30 7.81 0.56
C TYR A 309 7.14 9.06 0.72
N ARG A 310 6.89 9.77 1.81
CA ARG A 310 7.57 11.03 2.15
C ARG A 310 7.71 12.04 0.99
N PRO A 311 6.62 12.42 0.29
CA PRO A 311 6.69 13.44 -0.76
C PRO A 311 7.23 14.83 -0.28
N PHE A 312 7.28 15.81 -1.18
CA PHE A 312 7.27 17.22 -0.77
C PHE A 312 5.83 17.74 -0.81
N ILE A 313 5.49 18.78 -0.05
CA ILE A 313 4.13 19.35 -0.05
C ILE A 313 3.68 19.74 -1.46
N THR A 314 4.56 20.38 -2.24
CA THR A 314 4.28 20.77 -3.62
C THR A 314 4.06 19.57 -4.54
N HIS A 315 4.82 18.48 -4.35
CA HIS A 315 4.63 17.24 -5.09
C HIS A 315 3.28 16.59 -4.74
N PHE A 316 2.96 16.51 -3.45
CA PHE A 316 1.69 15.99 -2.97
C PHE A 316 0.50 16.77 -3.54
N LEU A 317 0.52 18.10 -3.47
CA LEU A 317 -0.53 18.96 -4.02
C LEU A 317 -0.66 18.84 -5.54
N ALA A 318 0.45 18.69 -6.28
CA ALA A 318 0.42 18.47 -7.72
C ALA A 318 -0.24 17.13 -8.09
N VAL A 319 0.06 16.06 -7.34
CA VAL A 319 -0.59 14.76 -7.52
C VAL A 319 -2.07 14.85 -7.16
N LEU A 320 -2.42 15.45 -6.03
CA LEU A 320 -3.80 15.66 -5.60
C LEU A 320 -4.62 16.44 -6.64
N ALA A 321 -4.07 17.53 -7.17
CA ALA A 321 -4.72 18.32 -8.21
C ALA A 321 -4.97 17.51 -9.49
N THR A 322 -3.97 16.74 -9.92
CA THR A 322 -4.09 15.88 -11.11
C THR A 322 -5.18 14.82 -10.92
N VAL A 323 -5.20 14.16 -9.76
CA VAL A 323 -6.21 13.14 -9.45
C VAL A 323 -7.61 13.74 -9.38
N CYS A 324 -7.78 14.90 -8.73
CA CYS A 324 -9.07 15.58 -8.62
C CYS A 324 -9.63 16.02 -9.98
N GLU A 325 -8.77 16.49 -10.89
CA GLU A 325 -9.17 16.89 -12.25
C GLU A 325 -9.63 15.70 -13.08
N GLU A 326 -8.94 14.56 -12.96
CA GLU A 326 -9.26 13.32 -13.67
C GLU A 326 -10.36 12.47 -13.00
N LEU A 327 -10.88 12.90 -11.85
CA LEU A 327 -11.90 12.15 -11.11
C LEU A 327 -13.25 12.19 -11.85
N PRO A 328 -13.87 11.03 -12.15
CA PRO A 328 -15.18 10.96 -12.78
C PRO A 328 -16.27 11.74 -12.02
N PRO A 329 -17.36 12.15 -12.67
CA PRO A 329 -18.46 12.87 -12.01
C PRO A 329 -19.13 12.10 -10.86
N ASP A 330 -19.14 10.77 -10.93
CA ASP A 330 -19.63 9.85 -9.89
C ASP A 330 -18.51 9.33 -8.97
N GLY A 331 -17.27 9.80 -9.15
CA GLY A 331 -16.10 9.38 -8.40
C GLY A 331 -15.96 10.07 -7.04
N VAL A 332 -15.53 9.31 -6.05
CA VAL A 332 -15.00 9.79 -4.76
C VAL A 332 -13.49 9.59 -4.75
N LEU A 333 -12.77 10.57 -4.23
CA LEU A 333 -11.36 10.46 -3.91
C LEU A 333 -11.19 10.05 -2.44
N LEU A 334 -10.48 8.96 -2.18
CA LEU A 334 -9.96 8.64 -0.84
C LEU A 334 -8.58 9.27 -0.66
N LEU A 335 -8.38 10.00 0.42
CA LEU A 335 -7.08 10.54 0.81
C LEU A 335 -6.72 10.00 2.18
N TYR A 336 -5.71 9.13 2.23
CA TYR A 336 -5.13 8.59 3.46
C TYR A 336 -3.80 9.27 3.75
N ILE A 337 -3.67 9.89 4.92
CA ILE A 337 -2.44 10.56 5.36
C ILE A 337 -2.05 10.02 6.72
N SER A 338 -0.92 9.33 6.79
CA SER A 338 -0.29 8.90 8.03
C SER A 338 0.98 9.71 8.28
N ALA A 339 0.99 10.50 9.34
CA ALA A 339 2.09 11.42 9.59
C ALA A 339 2.19 11.82 11.07
N PRO A 340 3.41 12.07 11.57
CA PRO A 340 3.63 12.41 12.97
C PRO A 340 3.09 13.82 13.28
N GLU A 341 2.89 14.08 14.56
CA GLU A 341 2.57 15.40 15.07
C GLU A 341 3.70 16.40 14.79
N TYR A 342 3.35 17.62 14.39
CA TYR A 342 4.31 18.72 14.35
C TYR A 342 4.53 19.27 15.76
N VAL A 343 5.59 18.80 16.43
CA VAL A 343 6.06 19.42 17.67
C VAL A 343 7.00 20.57 17.29
N GLY A 344 6.51 21.81 17.40
CA GLY A 344 7.26 23.02 17.09
C GLY A 344 8.60 23.15 17.84
N ASN A 345 8.78 22.39 18.93
CA ASN A 345 9.95 22.42 19.79
C ASN A 345 10.51 21.02 20.10
N SER A 346 11.06 20.29 19.12
CA SER A 346 12.06 19.26 19.49
C SER A 346 13.13 18.98 18.42
N VAL A 347 14.34 18.81 18.95
CA VAL A 347 15.59 18.25 18.39
C VAL A 347 16.37 19.15 17.43
N GLN A 348 17.31 19.90 18.00
CA GLN A 348 18.61 20.18 17.36
C GLN A 348 19.27 18.85 16.98
N PRO A 349 19.78 18.65 15.75
CA PRO A 349 20.63 17.52 15.48
C PRO A 349 21.97 17.77 16.18
N ASN A 350 22.23 17.04 17.27
CA ASN A 350 23.58 16.77 17.73
C ASN A 350 24.28 15.91 16.68
N THR A 351 24.77 16.52 15.60
CA THR A 351 25.81 15.92 14.77
C THR A 351 27.11 15.99 15.54
N MET A 352 27.45 14.88 16.20
CA MET A 352 28.82 14.64 16.64
C MET A 352 29.73 14.63 15.42
N HIS A 353 30.76 15.48 15.50
CA HIS A 353 31.87 15.58 14.58
C HIS A 353 32.53 14.22 14.29
N SER A 354 32.74 13.93 13.02
CA SER A 354 33.94 13.24 12.55
C SER A 354 34.45 13.94 11.29
N ASN A 355 35.60 14.60 11.46
CA ASN A 355 36.35 15.29 10.39
C ASN A 355 37.00 14.26 9.44
N ALA A 356 36.96 14.52 8.13
CA ALA A 356 38.10 14.32 7.22
C ALA A 356 37.88 14.99 5.84
N ALA A 357 38.57 16.13 5.68
CA ALA A 357 39.12 16.82 4.51
C ALA A 357 38.81 16.38 3.04
N SER A 358 38.41 17.37 2.21
CA SER A 358 39.09 17.79 0.96
C SER A 358 38.33 18.98 0.31
N THR A 359 38.84 20.22 0.41
CA THR A 359 39.43 21.07 -0.67
C THR A 359 38.54 21.20 -1.92
N SER A 360 38.02 22.35 -2.41
CA SER A 360 38.42 23.79 -2.46
C SER A 360 37.41 24.52 -3.41
N PRO A 361 37.52 25.83 -3.77
CA PRO A 361 37.70 27.08 -3.02
C PRO A 361 36.52 28.07 -3.20
N SER A 362 36.54 29.14 -2.40
CA SER A 362 35.58 30.25 -2.30
C SER A 362 35.86 31.42 -3.25
N SER A 363 34.79 32.10 -3.70
CA SER A 363 34.61 33.55 -3.95
C SER A 363 33.44 33.75 -4.95
N SER A 364 32.49 34.68 -4.83
CA SER A 364 32.35 35.86 -3.96
C SER A 364 30.94 36.48 -4.11
N ALA A 365 30.41 36.98 -2.98
CA ALA A 365 29.41 38.06 -2.78
C ALA A 365 28.02 37.87 -3.40
N CYS A 366 26.88 38.03 -2.72
CA CYS A 366 26.41 39.04 -1.76
C CYS A 366 25.04 38.53 -1.23
N ASP A 367 24.50 38.76 -0.04
CA ASP A 367 24.82 39.55 1.15
C ASP A 367 24.29 38.79 2.37
N ASP A 368 25.05 38.82 3.47
CA ASP A 368 24.62 38.45 4.81
C ASP A 368 23.53 39.41 5.29
N ILE A 369 22.35 38.88 5.65
CA ILE A 369 21.56 39.44 6.74
C ILE A 369 21.51 38.39 7.83
N THR A 370 22.38 38.62 8.80
CA THR A 370 22.38 38.01 10.12
C THR A 370 21.02 38.15 10.79
N THR A 371 20.59 37.05 11.41
CA THR A 371 19.73 36.95 12.59
C THR A 371 19.27 38.28 13.18
N SER A 372 18.00 38.61 12.96
CA SER A 372 17.26 39.52 13.83
C SER A 372 15.87 38.94 14.08
N SER A 373 15.61 38.75 15.37
CA SER A 373 14.30 38.86 16.01
C SER A 373 13.17 38.00 15.46
N GLU A 374 12.92 36.89 16.16
CA GLU A 374 11.55 36.44 16.44
C GLU A 374 10.79 37.59 17.11
N GLU A 375 10.26 38.55 16.33
CA GLU A 375 9.24 39.49 16.76
C GLU A 375 8.77 40.26 15.52
N ASN A 376 7.46 40.17 15.23
CA ASN A 376 6.71 40.86 14.16
C ASN A 376 6.54 40.14 12.82
N ILE A 377 6.06 38.89 12.85
CA ILE A 377 5.09 38.45 11.82
C ILE A 377 3.73 39.01 12.26
N PRO A 378 2.94 39.68 11.39
CA PRO A 378 1.64 40.21 11.79
C PRO A 378 0.79 39.06 12.32
N ASN A 379 0.42 39.15 13.59
CA ASN A 379 -0.49 38.24 14.27
C ASN A 379 -1.84 38.21 13.53
N CYS A 380 -2.00 37.27 12.59
CA CYS A 380 -3.31 36.77 12.21
C CYS A 380 -3.73 35.76 13.30
N PRO A 381 -4.74 36.07 14.12
CA PRO A 381 -5.14 35.17 15.20
C PRO A 381 -5.85 33.96 14.59
N GLY A 382 -5.27 32.76 14.72
CA GLY A 382 -6.01 31.49 14.61
C GLY A 382 -5.43 30.36 13.75
N TYR A 383 -4.47 30.58 12.86
CA TYR A 383 -4.16 29.59 11.80
C TYR A 383 -2.85 28.78 11.94
N HIS A 384 -2.00 29.06 12.94
CA HIS A 384 -0.64 28.49 13.00
C HIS A 384 -0.46 27.24 13.89
N SER A 385 -1.52 26.60 14.38
CA SER A 385 -1.37 25.47 15.32
C SER A 385 -2.22 24.24 14.94
N GLY A 386 -2.02 23.69 13.74
CA GLY A 386 -2.78 22.49 13.38
C GLY A 386 -2.39 21.73 12.12
N GLY A 387 -1.22 21.99 11.53
CA GLY A 387 -0.79 21.27 10.34
C GLY A 387 -0.28 19.85 10.63
N VAL A 388 -0.29 19.01 9.60
CA VAL A 388 0.32 17.68 9.60
C VAL A 388 1.66 17.73 8.86
N ASN A 389 2.71 17.14 9.44
CA ASN A 389 4.06 17.24 8.90
C ASN A 389 4.35 16.23 7.78
N LEU A 390 4.61 16.77 6.60
CA LEU A 390 4.96 16.10 5.36
C LEU A 390 6.43 16.36 4.97
N GLY A 391 7.37 16.56 5.90
CA GLY A 391 8.77 16.67 5.51
C GLY A 391 9.81 16.82 6.62
N VAL A 392 11.08 16.71 6.20
CA VAL A 392 12.25 16.95 7.06
C VAL A 392 12.71 18.40 6.90
N LYS A 393 13.17 19.02 8.00
CA LYS A 393 13.62 20.42 8.17
C LYS A 393 14.79 20.87 7.26
N GLY A 394 15.23 20.07 6.30
CA GLY A 394 16.55 20.20 5.65
C GLY A 394 16.72 21.33 4.63
N ASN A 395 15.65 21.97 4.14
CA ASN A 395 15.74 22.97 3.07
C ASN A 395 15.06 24.31 3.37
N GLY A 396 14.87 24.66 4.65
CA GLY A 396 14.37 25.98 5.07
C GLY A 396 12.89 26.28 4.79
N GLY A 397 12.12 25.33 4.22
CA GLY A 397 10.68 25.48 3.96
C GLY A 397 9.78 24.69 4.91
N LEU A 398 8.60 25.25 5.23
CA LEU A 398 7.55 24.54 5.97
C LEU A 398 6.91 23.47 5.07
N ASN A 399 7.12 22.19 5.38
CA ASN A 399 6.44 21.06 4.72
C ASN A 399 5.24 20.59 5.57
N LEU A 400 4.29 21.48 5.80
CA LEU A 400 3.07 21.21 6.55
C LEU A 400 1.87 21.18 5.59
N ILE A 401 0.95 20.23 5.79
CA ILE A 401 -0.40 20.30 5.23
C ILE A 401 -1.30 20.95 6.28
N TYR A 402 -2.03 21.98 5.88
CA TYR A 402 -3.09 22.58 6.66
C TYR A 402 -4.47 22.18 6.12
N PRO A 403 -5.52 22.25 6.97
CA PRO A 403 -6.89 22.05 6.51
C PRO A 403 -7.25 22.93 5.28
N CYS A 404 -6.78 24.18 5.25
CA CYS A 404 -7.08 25.11 4.15
C CYS A 404 -6.50 24.70 2.80
N ASP A 405 -5.42 23.89 2.76
CA ASP A 405 -4.83 23.38 1.52
C ASP A 405 -5.78 22.42 0.79
N PHE A 406 -6.76 21.85 1.50
CA PHE A 406 -7.77 20.97 0.90
C PHE A 406 -8.98 21.70 0.33
N LEU A 407 -9.22 22.96 0.73
CA LEU A 407 -10.39 23.73 0.27
C LEU A 407 -10.57 23.73 -1.25
N PRO A 408 -9.52 23.87 -2.09
CA PRO A 408 -9.69 23.83 -3.53
C PRO A 408 -10.27 22.51 -4.06
N PHE A 409 -9.96 21.41 -3.39
CA PHE A 409 -10.30 20.04 -3.79
C PHE A 409 -11.66 19.58 -3.25
N THR A 410 -12.26 20.31 -2.31
CA THR A 410 -13.64 20.09 -1.82
C THR A 410 -14.72 20.34 -2.89
N ARG A 411 -14.34 20.74 -4.10
CA ARG A 411 -15.24 20.80 -5.27
C ARG A 411 -15.61 19.42 -5.80
N LYS A 412 -14.88 18.38 -5.38
CA LYS A 412 -15.13 16.97 -5.71
C LYS A 412 -15.43 16.20 -4.42
N PRO A 413 -16.16 15.07 -4.50
CA PRO A 413 -16.43 14.24 -3.33
C PRO A 413 -15.13 13.69 -2.74
N LEU A 414 -14.87 13.98 -1.47
CA LEU A 414 -13.63 13.62 -0.78
C LEU A 414 -13.94 12.79 0.47
N PHE A 415 -13.23 11.68 0.62
CA PHE A 415 -13.17 10.89 1.84
C PHE A 415 -11.75 10.96 2.39
N LEU A 416 -11.60 11.50 3.60
CA LEU A 416 -10.31 11.85 4.19
C LEU A 416 -10.07 11.02 5.44
N VAL A 417 -8.95 10.30 5.48
CA VAL A 417 -8.50 9.54 6.65
C VAL A 417 -7.17 10.11 7.09
N ILE A 418 -7.14 10.72 8.28
CA ILE A 418 -5.93 11.33 8.85
C ILE A 418 -5.53 10.56 10.09
N ASP A 419 -4.38 9.91 9.98
CA ASP A 419 -3.69 9.18 11.02
C ASP A 419 -2.52 10.03 11.54
N SER A 420 -2.83 10.90 12.52
CA SER A 420 -1.91 11.83 13.15
C SER A 420 -2.45 12.33 14.49
N GLY A 421 -1.58 12.69 15.44
CA GLY A 421 -2.00 13.33 16.71
C GLY A 421 -2.78 14.64 16.49
N ASN A 422 -2.48 15.35 15.40
CA ASN A 422 -3.15 16.61 15.01
C ASN A 422 -4.35 16.41 14.08
N SER A 423 -4.86 15.20 13.89
CA SER A 423 -5.99 14.91 12.99
C SER A 423 -7.21 15.80 13.25
N HIS A 424 -7.51 16.10 14.51
CA HIS A 424 -8.67 16.90 14.96
C HIS A 424 -8.73 18.31 14.37
N THR A 425 -7.62 18.89 13.92
CA THR A 425 -7.58 20.25 13.35
C THR A 425 -8.31 20.32 12.01
N PHE A 426 -8.42 19.19 11.30
CA PHE A 426 -9.07 19.08 10.01
C PHE A 426 -10.60 19.11 10.11
N GLU A 427 -11.18 18.99 11.32
CA GLU A 427 -12.62 19.23 11.54
C GLU A 427 -13.05 20.64 11.08
N ALA A 428 -12.11 21.61 11.06
CA ALA A 428 -12.33 22.97 10.59
C ALA A 428 -12.83 23.02 9.13
N LEU A 429 -12.45 22.04 8.29
CA LEU A 429 -12.90 21.94 6.90
C LEU A 429 -14.42 21.97 6.80
N ASN A 430 -15.14 21.27 7.67
CA ASN A 430 -16.60 21.21 7.59
C ASN A 430 -17.30 22.55 7.84
N ARG A 431 -16.62 23.54 8.43
CA ARG A 431 -17.15 24.89 8.62
C ARG A 431 -16.85 25.81 7.44
N GLU A 432 -15.74 25.57 6.74
CA GLU A 432 -15.22 26.43 5.69
C GLU A 432 -15.59 25.96 4.27
N VAL A 433 -15.99 24.69 4.12
CA VAL A 433 -16.39 24.11 2.84
C VAL A 433 -17.63 24.82 2.29
N LYS A 434 -17.44 25.50 1.15
CA LYS A 434 -18.53 25.99 0.29
C LYS A 434 -18.87 25.01 -0.85
N GLY A 435 -18.17 23.87 -0.91
CA GLY A 435 -18.29 22.84 -1.95
C GLY A 435 -19.06 21.60 -1.48
N GLU A 436 -18.57 20.44 -1.88
CA GLU A 436 -19.09 19.13 -1.47
C GLU A 436 -18.67 18.81 -0.03
N PRO A 437 -19.57 18.24 0.80
CA PRO A 437 -19.22 17.82 2.15
C PRO A 437 -18.15 16.73 2.14
N VAL A 438 -17.21 16.81 3.07
CA VAL A 438 -16.08 15.88 3.20
C VAL A 438 -16.38 14.88 4.32
N ALA A 439 -16.31 13.59 4.03
CA ALA A 439 -16.30 12.56 5.07
C ALA A 439 -14.89 12.47 5.65
N MET A 440 -14.75 12.53 6.97
CA MET A 440 -13.45 12.51 7.64
C MET A 440 -13.43 11.44 8.73
N LEU A 441 -12.42 10.59 8.71
CA LEU A 441 -12.03 9.72 9.83
C LEU A 441 -10.70 10.21 10.40
N LEU A 442 -10.68 10.53 11.69
CA LEU A 442 -9.58 11.18 12.38
C LEU A 442 -9.10 10.27 13.51
N SER A 443 -7.81 9.92 13.48
CA SER A 443 -7.20 9.09 14.52
C SER A 443 -7.25 9.77 15.90
N PRO A 444 -7.09 9.02 17.00
CA PRO A 444 -6.90 9.58 18.32
C PRO A 444 -5.74 10.59 18.39
N SER A 445 -5.85 11.58 19.28
CA SER A 445 -4.78 12.57 19.52
C SER A 445 -3.60 11.99 20.31
N SER A 446 -3.83 10.92 21.07
CA SER A 446 -2.80 10.22 21.83
C SER A 446 -2.85 8.73 21.55
N SER A 447 -1.66 8.11 21.43
CA SER A 447 -1.55 6.66 21.29
C SER A 447 -1.65 5.99 22.67
N ASN A 448 -2.36 4.87 22.74
CA ASN A 448 -2.40 4.03 23.94
C ASN A 448 -1.00 3.48 24.22
N GLY A 449 -0.36 3.90 25.31
CA GLY A 449 0.96 3.42 25.72
C GLY A 449 1.05 1.92 26.07
N ALA A 450 -0.02 1.14 25.85
CA ALA A 450 -0.04 -0.32 25.98
C ALA A 450 0.71 -1.01 24.83
N VAL A 451 0.78 -0.38 23.64
CA VAL A 451 1.67 -0.81 22.56
C VAL A 451 2.97 -0.04 22.75
N ASP A 452 4.05 -0.76 23.09
CA ASP A 452 5.37 -0.15 23.30
C ASP A 452 5.74 0.70 22.06
N PRO A 453 5.94 2.03 22.19
CA PRO A 453 6.33 2.89 21.07
C PRO A 453 7.70 2.51 20.46
N ARG A 454 8.44 1.59 21.09
CA ARG A 454 9.68 0.98 20.56
C ARG A 454 9.42 -0.27 19.72
N GLN A 455 8.21 -0.84 19.74
CA GLN A 455 7.83 -1.92 18.83
C GLN A 455 7.47 -1.28 17.49
N PRO A 456 8.22 -1.60 16.41
CA PRO A 456 7.99 -1.03 15.10
C PRO A 456 6.73 -1.70 14.50
N SER A 457 5.57 -1.26 14.97
CA SER A 457 4.24 -1.72 14.56
C SER A 457 3.49 -0.54 13.94
N GLY A 458 2.70 -0.80 12.90
CA GLY A 458 1.92 0.23 12.21
C GLY A 458 0.87 0.86 13.12
N SER A 459 0.20 1.92 12.65
CA SER A 459 -0.83 2.62 13.42
C SER A 459 -1.95 1.68 13.84
N LEU A 460 -2.30 1.71 15.14
CA LEU A 460 -3.44 0.95 15.67
C LEU A 460 -4.75 1.39 14.99
N PHE A 461 -4.88 2.68 14.69
CA PHE A 461 -6.05 3.22 14.00
C PHE A 461 -6.18 2.63 12.60
N THR A 462 -5.11 2.66 11.79
CA THR A 462 -5.09 2.06 10.46
C THR A 462 -5.29 0.55 10.51
N ASN A 463 -4.73 -0.12 11.52
CA ASN A 463 -4.96 -1.55 11.75
C ASN A 463 -6.44 -1.84 12.01
N PHE A 464 -7.16 -1.02 12.79
CA PHE A 464 -8.59 -1.19 13.00
C PHE A 464 -9.41 -0.99 11.73
N LEU A 465 -9.05 0.00 10.91
CA LEU A 465 -9.74 0.27 9.64
C LEU A 465 -9.54 -0.83 8.60
N THR A 466 -8.41 -1.55 8.66
CA THR A 466 -8.02 -2.54 7.65
C THR A 466 -8.25 -3.99 8.10
N THR A 467 -7.99 -4.29 9.38
CA THR A 467 -8.17 -5.62 10.00
C THR A 467 -8.68 -5.50 11.45
N PRO A 468 -9.99 -5.21 11.64
CA PRO A 468 -10.55 -4.91 12.97
C PRO A 468 -10.30 -5.99 14.02
N LEU A 469 -10.40 -7.27 13.66
CA LEU A 469 -10.13 -8.38 14.58
C LEU A 469 -8.66 -8.43 15.01
N GLN A 470 -7.73 -8.28 14.07
CA GLN A 470 -6.30 -8.27 14.36
C GLN A 470 -5.93 -7.07 15.23
N ALA A 471 -6.51 -5.90 14.98
CA ALA A 471 -6.32 -4.73 15.82
C ALA A 471 -6.86 -4.93 17.24
N PHE A 472 -8.03 -5.55 17.38
CA PHE A 472 -8.61 -5.92 18.66
C PHE A 472 -7.69 -6.89 19.45
N LEU A 473 -7.22 -7.95 18.79
CA LEU A 473 -6.34 -8.94 19.43
C LEU A 473 -4.97 -8.35 19.80
N ALA A 474 -4.40 -7.50 18.93
CA ALA A 474 -3.16 -6.79 19.21
C ALA A 474 -3.29 -5.83 20.40
N LEU A 475 -4.43 -5.12 20.51
CA LEU A 475 -4.73 -4.24 21.66
C LEU A 475 -4.79 -5.03 22.98
N LEU A 476 -5.26 -6.27 22.93
CA LEU A 476 -5.33 -7.17 24.09
C LEU A 476 -4.00 -7.88 24.40
N GLY A 477 -2.97 -7.69 23.58
CA GLY A 477 -1.66 -8.31 23.76
C GLY A 477 -1.59 -9.79 23.34
N PHE A 478 -2.58 -10.29 22.60
CA PHE A 478 -2.51 -11.64 22.06
C PHE A 478 -1.52 -11.71 20.88
N SER A 479 -0.86 -12.86 20.74
CA SER A 479 -0.10 -13.21 19.54
C SER A 479 -0.91 -14.22 18.72
N GLY A 480 -0.98 -14.07 17.40
CA GLY A 480 -1.84 -14.93 16.56
C GLY A 480 -1.43 -16.41 16.52
N SER A 481 -0.25 -16.79 17.05
CA SER A 481 0.16 -18.19 17.18
C SER A 481 -0.55 -18.95 18.30
N ASP A 482 -1.16 -18.24 19.25
CA ASP A 482 -1.70 -18.84 20.49
C ASP A 482 -3.21 -19.10 20.43
N ILE A 483 -3.87 -18.74 19.32
CA ILE A 483 -5.33 -18.74 19.22
C ILE A 483 -5.81 -19.83 18.25
N GLN A 484 -6.80 -20.62 18.69
CA GLN A 484 -7.48 -21.61 17.85
C GLN A 484 -8.24 -20.94 16.70
N MET A 485 -8.10 -21.50 15.49
CA MET A 485 -8.70 -20.95 14.27
C MET A 485 -10.24 -20.83 14.33
N ASP A 486 -10.92 -21.76 14.99
CA ASP A 486 -12.38 -21.73 15.13
C ASP A 486 -12.87 -20.49 15.92
N LYS A 487 -12.14 -20.11 16.98
CA LYS A 487 -12.45 -18.89 17.74
C LYS A 487 -12.25 -17.62 16.92
N LEU A 488 -11.23 -17.61 16.05
CA LEU A 488 -10.95 -16.49 15.16
C LEU A 488 -12.06 -16.34 14.10
N ASN A 489 -12.50 -17.46 13.51
CA ASN A 489 -13.61 -17.48 12.56
C ASN A 489 -14.93 -17.02 13.21
N GLU A 490 -15.20 -17.46 14.44
CA GLU A 490 -16.38 -17.05 15.20
C GLU A 490 -16.34 -15.55 15.54
N ALA A 491 -15.20 -15.04 16.00
CA ALA A 491 -15.01 -13.62 16.27
C ALA A 491 -15.17 -12.76 15.02
N GLU A 492 -14.61 -13.19 13.88
CA GLU A 492 -14.73 -12.49 12.60
C GLU A 492 -16.20 -12.43 12.15
N LYS A 493 -16.93 -13.54 12.25
CA LYS A 493 -18.37 -13.58 11.97
C LYS A 493 -19.15 -12.60 12.85
N ASN A 494 -18.83 -12.52 14.15
CA ASN A 494 -19.49 -11.59 15.06
C ASN A 494 -19.19 -10.13 14.71
N ILE A 495 -17.96 -9.81 14.28
CA ILE A 495 -17.61 -8.49 13.76
C ILE A 495 -18.43 -8.16 12.51
N CYS A 496 -18.48 -9.06 11.52
CA CYS A 496 -19.26 -8.84 10.30
C CYS A 496 -20.75 -8.63 10.60
N LEU A 497 -21.34 -9.44 11.49
CA LEU A 497 -22.75 -9.26 11.91
C LEU A 497 -22.97 -7.91 12.59
N SER A 498 -22.04 -7.46 13.43
CA SER A 498 -22.12 -6.16 14.11
C SER A 498 -22.00 -5.00 13.13
N LEU A 499 -21.08 -5.07 12.16
CA LEU A 499 -20.93 -4.07 11.10
C LEU A 499 -22.18 -3.97 10.24
N ASN A 500 -22.79 -5.10 9.88
CA ASN A 500 -24.04 -5.12 9.11
C ASN A 500 -25.19 -4.48 9.90
N LEU A 501 -25.33 -4.83 11.18
CA LEU A 501 -26.34 -4.25 12.07
C LEU A 501 -26.20 -2.73 12.19
N TRP A 502 -24.97 -2.23 12.40
CA TRP A 502 -24.73 -0.78 12.41
C TRP A 502 -25.01 -0.14 11.05
N GLY A 503 -24.65 -0.80 9.95
CA GLY A 503 -24.93 -0.32 8.60
C GLY A 503 -26.43 -0.17 8.32
N GLU A 504 -27.25 -1.15 8.71
CA GLU A 504 -28.72 -1.10 8.61
C GLU A 504 -29.32 -0.01 9.52
N THR A 505 -28.80 0.10 10.74
CA THR A 505 -29.22 1.12 11.73
C THR A 505 -28.92 2.53 11.22
N LEU A 506 -27.77 2.73 10.58
CA LEU A 506 -27.37 3.98 9.94
C LEU A 506 -28.26 4.31 8.75
N ALA A 507 -28.49 3.34 7.86
CA ALA A 507 -29.33 3.55 6.68
C ALA A 507 -30.77 3.94 7.02
N SER A 508 -31.27 3.41 8.13
CA SER A 508 -32.62 3.70 8.65
C SER A 508 -32.70 5.02 9.43
N SER A 509 -31.58 5.72 9.65
CA SER A 509 -31.56 6.94 10.45
C SER A 509 -31.82 8.19 9.62
N ASP A 510 -32.87 8.94 9.95
CA ASP A 510 -33.19 10.22 9.33
C ASP A 510 -32.14 11.33 9.60
N LYS A 511 -31.30 11.13 10.63
CA LYS A 511 -30.24 12.06 11.03
C LYS A 511 -28.91 11.78 10.32
N LEU A 512 -28.83 10.72 9.48
CA LEU A 512 -27.58 10.37 8.80
C LEU A 512 -27.21 11.43 7.76
N HIS A 513 -26.01 11.98 7.87
CA HIS A 513 -25.48 12.86 6.84
C HIS A 513 -25.22 12.06 5.55
N PRO A 514 -25.69 12.50 4.36
CA PRO A 514 -25.61 11.72 3.10
C PRO A 514 -24.19 11.31 2.67
N VAL A 515 -23.16 11.98 3.18
CA VAL A 515 -21.75 11.66 2.90
C VAL A 515 -21.35 10.26 3.36
N TRP A 516 -22.02 9.72 4.38
CA TRP A 516 -21.74 8.40 4.95
C TRP A 516 -22.43 7.26 4.21
N ALA A 517 -23.31 7.56 3.23
CA ALA A 517 -24.14 6.56 2.58
C ALA A 517 -23.36 5.49 1.80
N GLN A 518 -22.13 5.78 1.39
CA GLN A 518 -21.27 4.80 0.69
C GLN A 518 -20.36 4.01 1.64
N VAL A 519 -20.38 4.30 2.95
CA VAL A 519 -19.42 3.78 3.93
C VAL A 519 -20.13 3.22 5.18
N LEU A 520 -21.34 2.69 5.03
CA LEU A 520 -22.21 2.27 6.13
C LEU A 520 -21.65 1.09 6.96
N GLY A 521 -20.83 0.23 6.35
CA GLY A 521 -20.19 -0.92 6.98
C GLY A 521 -18.75 -0.68 7.40
N ASP A 522 -18.32 0.58 7.56
CA ASP A 522 -16.93 0.88 7.89
C ASP A 522 -16.52 0.33 9.27
N PRO A 523 -15.36 -0.35 9.39
CA PRO A 523 -14.82 -0.82 10.67
C PRO A 523 -14.59 0.27 11.71
N PHE A 524 -14.62 1.55 11.32
CA PHE A 524 -14.48 2.70 12.21
C PHE A 524 -15.44 2.70 13.40
N ILE A 525 -16.68 2.23 13.24
CA ILE A 525 -17.64 2.16 14.37
C ILE A 525 -17.15 1.15 15.41
N PHE A 526 -16.65 0.00 14.97
CA PHE A 526 -16.04 -1.00 15.85
C PHE A 526 -14.80 -0.44 16.55
N CYS A 527 -13.92 0.25 15.81
CA CYS A 527 -12.74 0.92 16.37
C CYS A 527 -13.11 1.87 17.51
N ARG A 528 -14.11 2.74 17.29
CA ARG A 528 -14.60 3.69 18.29
C ARG A 528 -15.20 2.99 19.51
N ALA A 529 -16.01 1.95 19.30
CA ALA A 529 -16.62 1.19 20.38
C ALA A 529 -15.57 0.50 21.26
N VAL A 530 -14.60 -0.19 20.63
CA VAL A 530 -13.52 -0.90 21.34
C VAL A 530 -12.70 0.09 22.16
N LEU A 531 -12.23 1.20 21.58
CA LEU A 531 -11.41 2.18 22.28
C LEU A 531 -12.20 2.96 23.36
N ALA A 532 -13.50 3.15 23.20
CA ALA A 532 -14.33 3.78 24.23
C ALA A 532 -14.57 2.88 25.45
N LEU A 533 -14.73 1.58 25.22
CA LEU A 533 -15.04 0.61 26.28
C LEU A 533 -13.79 0.01 26.93
N TYR A 534 -12.62 0.10 26.29
CA TYR A 534 -11.36 -0.43 26.81
C TYR A 534 -10.95 0.28 28.11
N ALA A 535 -10.73 -0.47 29.18
CA ALA A 535 -10.58 0.08 30.53
C ALA A 535 -9.44 1.13 30.66
N PRO A 536 -8.26 0.97 30.03
CA PRO A 536 -7.21 2.01 30.04
C PRO A 536 -7.58 3.35 29.40
N THR A 537 -8.51 3.36 28.44
CA THR A 537 -8.93 4.54 27.66
C THR A 537 -10.34 5.01 27.97
N PHE A 538 -11.06 4.29 28.82
CA PHE A 538 -12.42 4.62 29.21
C PHE A 538 -12.54 6.06 29.74
N ASN A 539 -13.55 6.79 29.25
CA ASN A 539 -13.79 8.20 29.55
C ASN A 539 -12.66 9.20 29.21
N LYS A 540 -11.67 8.79 28.41
CA LYS A 540 -10.57 9.66 27.97
C LYS A 540 -10.69 9.99 26.49
N LYS A 541 -11.03 11.24 26.18
CA LYS A 541 -11.37 11.67 24.80
C LYS A 541 -10.16 11.68 23.86
N GLU A 542 -8.96 11.85 24.40
CA GLU A 542 -7.70 11.91 23.64
C GLU A 542 -7.33 10.58 22.97
N TYR A 543 -7.86 9.46 23.46
CA TYR A 543 -7.65 8.12 22.91
C TYR A 543 -8.77 7.65 21.99
N LEU A 544 -9.77 8.49 21.72
CA LEU A 544 -10.91 8.15 20.88
C LEU A 544 -10.75 8.73 19.48
N PRO A 545 -10.95 7.91 18.43
CA PRO A 545 -11.03 8.42 17.08
C PRO A 545 -12.33 9.20 16.89
N LYS A 546 -12.29 10.18 15.99
CA LYS A 546 -13.41 11.07 15.67
C LYS A 546 -13.75 11.00 14.20
N CYS A 547 -15.01 11.29 13.88
CA CYS A 547 -15.46 11.43 12.51
C CYS A 547 -16.16 12.76 12.33
N SER A 548 -16.11 13.29 11.12
CA SER A 548 -16.79 14.53 10.77
C SER A 548 -17.33 14.42 9.34
N PRO A 549 -18.62 14.68 9.07
CA PRO A 549 -19.69 15.04 10.01
C PRO A 549 -19.97 13.95 11.06
N ALA A 550 -20.51 14.33 12.21
CA ALA A 550 -20.79 13.38 13.29
C ALA A 550 -21.77 12.29 12.84
N LEU A 551 -21.53 11.06 13.29
CA LEU A 551 -22.47 9.94 13.12
C LEU A 551 -23.68 10.10 14.07
N PRO A 552 -24.86 9.57 13.72
CA PRO A 552 -26.06 9.63 14.57
C PRO A 552 -25.89 8.94 15.93
N ASP A 553 -26.74 9.33 16.89
CA ASP A 553 -26.70 8.84 18.27
C ASP A 553 -26.85 7.31 18.38
N CYS A 554 -27.52 6.68 17.42
CA CYS A 554 -27.77 5.23 17.38
C CYS A 554 -26.50 4.38 17.20
N VAL A 555 -25.38 4.97 16.78
CA VAL A 555 -24.08 4.29 16.65
C VAL A 555 -22.99 4.92 17.52
N LEU A 556 -23.39 5.59 18.61
CA LEU A 556 -22.42 6.06 19.59
C LEU A 556 -21.67 4.88 20.25
N PRO A 557 -20.45 5.10 20.74
CA PRO A 557 -19.60 4.02 21.26
C PRO A 557 -20.17 3.30 22.50
N MET A 558 -21.11 3.93 23.21
CA MET A 558 -21.75 3.42 24.43
C MET A 558 -23.24 3.10 24.19
N THR A 559 -23.52 2.40 23.09
CA THR A 559 -24.87 1.89 22.80
C THR A 559 -24.98 0.40 23.18
N PRO A 560 -26.18 -0.14 23.45
CA PRO A 560 -26.36 -1.56 23.73
C PRO A 560 -25.73 -2.47 22.65
N SER A 561 -25.81 -2.05 21.38
CA SER A 561 -25.17 -2.75 20.26
C SER A 561 -23.64 -2.80 20.36
N SER A 562 -23.00 -1.69 20.77
CA SER A 562 -21.56 -1.61 21.02
C SER A 562 -21.12 -2.48 22.19
N TYR A 563 -21.86 -2.45 23.31
CA TYR A 563 -21.59 -3.33 24.45
C TYR A 563 -21.72 -4.81 24.08
N ALA A 564 -22.76 -5.18 23.34
CA ALA A 564 -22.97 -6.55 22.89
C ALA A 564 -21.84 -7.01 21.96
N ALA A 565 -21.49 -6.22 20.94
CA ALA A 565 -20.44 -6.56 19.98
C ALA A 565 -19.08 -6.75 20.66
N VAL A 566 -18.63 -5.76 21.44
CA VAL A 566 -17.33 -5.80 22.14
C VAL A 566 -17.34 -6.91 23.20
N GLY A 567 -18.42 -7.05 23.97
CA GLY A 567 -18.56 -8.06 25.01
C GLY A 567 -18.53 -9.49 24.47
N GLN A 568 -19.26 -9.78 23.38
CA GLN A 568 -19.25 -11.10 22.75
C GLN A 568 -17.84 -11.50 22.31
N ILE A 569 -17.14 -10.60 21.60
CA ILE A 569 -15.78 -10.86 21.11
C ILE A 569 -14.80 -10.98 22.29
N ALA A 570 -14.86 -10.08 23.27
CA ALA A 570 -13.99 -10.14 24.45
C ALA A 570 -14.20 -11.43 25.26
N ASN A 571 -15.43 -11.92 25.37
CA ASN A 571 -15.75 -13.18 26.05
C ASN A 571 -15.13 -14.40 25.33
N LEU A 572 -15.12 -14.44 24.00
CA LEU A 572 -14.50 -15.53 23.22
C LEU A 572 -13.01 -15.71 23.56
N PHE A 573 -12.33 -14.60 23.87
CA PHE A 573 -10.91 -14.56 24.23
C PHE A 573 -10.66 -14.47 25.74
N GLY A 574 -11.69 -14.54 26.59
CA GLY A 574 -11.54 -14.45 28.05
C GLY A 574 -11.02 -13.09 28.53
N ALA A 575 -11.21 -12.03 27.74
CA ALA A 575 -10.69 -10.69 27.97
C ALA A 575 -11.77 -9.67 28.35
N ALA A 576 -12.98 -10.10 28.72
CA ALA A 576 -14.09 -9.21 29.07
C ALA A 576 -13.77 -8.27 30.25
N THR A 577 -12.91 -8.70 31.18
CA THR A 577 -12.44 -7.88 32.31
C THR A 577 -11.58 -6.69 31.89
N MET A 578 -11.08 -6.67 30.64
CA MET A 578 -10.32 -5.55 30.07
C MET A 578 -11.23 -4.42 29.56
N PHE A 579 -12.56 -4.62 29.59
CA PHE A 579 -13.56 -3.68 29.09
C PHE A 579 -14.58 -3.32 30.18
N ASN A 580 -15.02 -2.06 30.19
CA ASN A 580 -16.09 -1.60 31.06
C ASN A 580 -17.45 -1.91 30.43
N LEU A 581 -17.97 -3.11 30.69
CA LEU A 581 -19.22 -3.63 30.11
C LEU A 581 -20.44 -3.52 31.05
N SER A 582 -20.25 -3.05 32.29
CA SER A 582 -21.26 -3.07 33.36
C SER A 582 -22.40 -2.06 33.18
N GLU A 583 -22.21 -0.99 32.40
CA GLU A 583 -23.26 0.02 32.18
C GLU A 583 -24.28 -0.38 31.10
N GLY A 584 -23.98 -1.40 30.27
CA GLY A 584 -24.85 -1.87 29.18
C GLY A 584 -25.91 -2.91 29.58
N LEU A 585 -25.91 -3.38 30.83
CA LEU A 585 -26.84 -4.38 31.36
C LEU A 585 -28.11 -3.81 32.00
N MET A 586 -28.27 -2.49 32.05
CA MET A 586 -29.55 -1.87 32.42
C MET A 586 -30.50 -1.99 31.22
N SER A 587 -31.38 -3.00 31.27
CA SER A 587 -32.52 -3.11 30.37
C SER A 587 -33.36 -1.83 30.40
N PRO A 588 -33.94 -1.38 29.27
CA PRO A 588 -34.95 -0.34 29.26
C PRO A 588 -36.27 -0.95 29.73
N ASP A 589 -36.38 -1.25 31.01
CA ASP A 589 -37.63 -1.55 31.71
C ASP A 589 -37.42 -1.25 33.19
N GLU A 590 -37.54 0.04 33.52
CA GLU A 590 -38.20 0.54 34.75
C GLU A 590 -38.83 1.91 34.47
#